data_AF-A0A933D525-F1
#
_entry.id   AF-A0A933D525-F1
#
_cell.length_a   1.000
_cell.length_b   1.000
_cell.length_c   1.000
_cell.angle_alpha   90.00
_cell.angle_beta   90.00
_cell.angle_gamma   90.00
#
_symmetry.space_group_name_H-M   'P 1'
#
loop_
_entity.id
_entity.type
_entity.pdbx_description
1 polymer ?
#
loop_
_entity_poly.entity_id
_entity_poly.type
_entity_poly.pdbx_seq_one_letter_code
_entity_poly.pdbx_strand_id
1 'polypeptide(L)'
;LDLHRYLRDLEEVIILTLEEYGVTGSRIDGYTGVWVGGNKICAIGVRSSRWVTMHGFAFNINADLSFFDRIIPCGIFEKGVTSLKEILGRPVDLGEVTSPVLGAFEKVFGIKLQETKPELLPSLKPGEVAIRSPFSPALGISQ
;
A
#
# COMPACT_ATOMS: atom_id res chain seq x y z
N LEU A 1 -9.13 -10.72 -14.40
CA LEU A 1 -8.63 -9.55 -13.64
C LEU A 1 -8.91 -8.31 -14.46
N ASP A 2 -9.74 -7.41 -13.95
CA ASP A 2 -9.86 -6.05 -14.50
C ASP A 2 -8.72 -5.21 -13.91
N LEU A 3 -7.72 -4.88 -14.74
CA LEU A 3 -6.53 -4.16 -14.29
C LEU A 3 -6.84 -2.69 -13.94
N HIS A 4 -7.81 -2.08 -14.63
CA HIS A 4 -8.23 -0.72 -14.35
C HIS A 4 -8.90 -0.64 -12.99
N ARG A 5 -9.83 -1.57 -12.72
CA ARG A 5 -10.45 -1.68 -11.39
C ARG A 5 -9.42 -1.95 -10.31
N TYR A 6 -8.50 -2.91 -10.52
CA TYR A 6 -7.43 -3.20 -9.56
C TYR A 6 -6.57 -1.97 -9.24
N LEU A 7 -6.22 -1.17 -10.26
CA LEU A 7 -5.52 0.10 -10.06
C LEU A 7 -6.33 1.11 -9.25
N ARG A 8 -7.63 1.26 -9.55
CA ARG A 8 -8.52 2.14 -8.78
C ARG A 8 -8.69 1.69 -7.33
N ASP A 9 -8.73 0.38 -7.10
CA ASP A 9 -8.80 -0.22 -5.76
C ASP A 9 -7.50 0.07 -4.99
N LEU A 10 -6.32 -0.08 -5.62
CA LEU A 10 -5.05 0.33 -4.99
C LEU A 10 -4.98 1.82 -4.67
N GLU A 11 -5.48 2.69 -5.55
CA GLU A 11 -5.61 4.12 -5.25
C GLU A 11 -6.52 4.36 -4.04
N GLU A 12 -7.62 3.60 -3.93
CA GLU A 12 -8.57 3.74 -2.82
C GLU A 12 -7.94 3.34 -1.49
N VAL A 13 -7.14 2.26 -1.47
CA VAL A 13 -6.41 1.84 -0.27
C VAL A 13 -5.57 2.98 0.28
N ILE A 14 -4.84 3.69 -0.59
CA ILE A 14 -3.99 4.80 -0.18
C ILE A 14 -4.82 6.02 0.22
N ILE A 15 -5.92 6.32 -0.46
CA ILE A 15 -6.82 7.42 -0.09
C ILE A 15 -7.40 7.18 1.32
N LEU A 16 -7.93 5.99 1.60
CA LEU A 16 -8.45 5.64 2.93
C LEU A 16 -7.35 5.64 3.99
N THR A 17 -6.13 5.22 3.63
CA THR A 17 -4.98 5.32 4.54
C THR A 17 -4.70 6.78 4.92
N LEU A 18 -4.80 7.72 3.98
CA LEU A 18 -4.56 9.15 4.23
C LEU A 18 -5.63 9.78 5.13
N GLU A 19 -6.87 9.30 5.06
CA GLU A 19 -7.97 9.77 5.91
C GLU A 19 -7.69 9.56 7.40
N GLU A 20 -7.00 8.47 7.78
CA GLU A 20 -6.57 8.20 9.16
C GLU A 20 -5.59 9.26 9.70
N TYR A 21 -4.91 9.97 8.81
CA TYR A 21 -4.02 11.08 9.16
C TYR A 21 -4.69 12.46 8.99
N GLY A 22 -5.99 12.50 8.68
CA GLY A 22 -6.71 13.74 8.37
C GLY A 22 -6.28 14.39 7.06
N VAL A 23 -5.67 13.62 6.14
CA VAL A 23 -5.17 14.11 4.86
C VAL A 23 -6.13 13.69 3.74
N THR A 24 -6.61 14.66 2.96
CA THR A 24 -7.49 14.38 1.82
C THR A 24 -6.67 13.98 0.59
N GLY A 25 -6.67 12.68 0.28
CA GLY A 25 -6.15 12.14 -0.97
C GLY A 25 -7.15 12.22 -2.12
N SER A 26 -6.66 12.29 -3.35
CA SER A 26 -7.48 12.37 -4.56
C SER A 26 -6.85 11.63 -5.74
N ARG A 27 -7.67 11.36 -6.76
CA ARG A 27 -7.26 10.87 -8.07
C ARG A 27 -7.27 12.03 -9.06
N ILE A 28 -6.34 12.03 -10.00
CA ILE A 28 -6.35 12.97 -11.13
C ILE A 28 -6.54 12.16 -12.40
N ASP A 29 -7.53 12.53 -13.20
CA ASP A 29 -7.81 11.84 -14.46
C ASP A 29 -6.61 11.90 -15.41
N GLY A 30 -6.33 10.81 -16.11
CA GLY A 30 -5.14 10.64 -16.94
C GLY A 30 -3.82 10.45 -16.18
N TYR A 31 -3.80 10.54 -14.85
CA TYR A 31 -2.57 10.45 -14.04
C TYR A 31 -2.69 9.42 -12.89
N THR A 32 -2.23 8.20 -13.16
CA THR A 32 -2.22 7.10 -12.18
C THR A 32 -1.43 7.45 -10.91
N GLY A 33 -2.03 7.09 -9.77
CA GLY A 33 -1.48 7.34 -8.44
C GLY A 33 -2.40 8.20 -7.58
N VAL A 34 -1.95 8.48 -6.36
CA VAL A 34 -2.70 9.30 -5.39
C VAL A 34 -2.02 10.64 -5.19
N TRP A 35 -2.86 11.67 -5.05
CA TRP A 35 -2.46 13.08 -5.07
C TRP A 35 -3.04 13.83 -3.88
N VAL A 36 -2.26 14.73 -3.28
CA VAL A 36 -2.68 15.64 -2.21
C VAL A 36 -2.32 17.06 -2.64
N GLY A 37 -3.31 17.95 -2.68
CA GLY A 37 -3.10 19.36 -3.09
C GLY A 37 -2.46 19.52 -4.47
N GLY A 38 -2.69 18.57 -5.39
CA GLY A 38 -2.10 18.57 -6.74
C GLY A 38 -0.71 17.94 -6.84
N ASN A 39 -0.09 17.54 -5.73
CA ASN A 39 1.21 16.87 -5.69
C ASN A 39 1.05 15.35 -5.52
N LYS A 40 1.88 14.55 -6.21
CA LYS A 40 1.83 13.10 -6.12
C LYS A 40 2.41 12.62 -4.81
N ILE A 41 1.62 11.90 -4.02
CA ILE A 41 2.07 11.29 -2.77
C ILE A 41 2.32 9.80 -2.91
N CYS A 42 1.65 9.14 -3.85
CA CYS A 42 1.85 7.72 -4.13
C CYS A 42 1.87 7.43 -5.62
N ALA A 43 2.94 6.78 -6.07
CA ALA A 43 3.04 6.25 -7.43
C ALA A 43 2.52 4.81 -7.45
N ILE A 44 1.74 4.45 -8.46
CA ILE A 44 1.20 3.10 -8.62
C ILE A 44 1.58 2.60 -10.00
N GLY A 45 2.21 1.43 -10.03
CA GLY A 45 2.67 0.78 -11.25
C GLY A 45 2.62 -0.72 -11.04
N VAL A 46 1.78 -1.39 -11.82
CA VAL A 46 1.55 -2.82 -11.71
C VAL A 46 1.69 -3.47 -13.08
N ARG A 47 2.20 -4.69 -13.09
CA ARG A 47 2.23 -5.55 -14.28
C ARG A 47 1.48 -6.81 -13.96
N SER A 48 0.69 -7.30 -14.90
CA SER A 48 0.01 -8.59 -14.79
C SER A 48 0.61 -9.59 -15.78
N SER A 49 0.93 -10.79 -15.29
CA SER A 49 1.41 -11.90 -16.11
C SER A 49 0.80 -13.20 -15.60
N ARG A 50 0.24 -14.02 -16.49
CA ARG A 50 -0.43 -15.29 -16.14
C ARG A 50 -1.46 -15.13 -15.00
N TRP A 51 -2.22 -14.03 -15.00
CA TRP A 51 -3.22 -13.67 -13.99
C TRP A 51 -2.68 -13.33 -12.59
N VAL A 52 -1.37 -13.13 -12.47
CA VAL A 52 -0.71 -12.70 -11.23
C VAL A 52 -0.15 -11.30 -11.42
N THR A 53 -0.45 -10.40 -10.48
CA THR A 53 0.07 -9.03 -10.45
C THR A 53 1.45 -8.99 -9.78
N MET A 54 2.33 -8.13 -10.29
CA MET A 54 3.67 -7.86 -9.78
C MET A 54 3.93 -6.35 -9.75
N HIS A 55 4.91 -5.92 -8.94
CA HIS A 55 5.10 -4.54 -8.47
C HIS A 55 3.99 -4.12 -7.47
N GLY A 56 3.42 -2.93 -7.60
CA GLY A 56 2.46 -2.41 -6.62
C GLY A 56 2.44 -0.89 -6.60
N PHE A 57 2.66 -0.33 -5.42
CA PHE A 57 2.68 1.11 -5.20
C PHE A 57 3.89 1.53 -4.36
N ALA A 58 4.27 2.80 -4.49
CA ALA A 58 5.30 3.45 -3.70
C ALA A 58 4.68 4.69 -3.05
N PHE A 59 4.44 4.61 -1.73
CA PHE A 59 3.82 5.66 -0.94
C PHE A 59 4.91 6.45 -0.19
N ASN A 60 5.01 7.75 -0.45
CA ASN A 60 6.01 8.62 0.13
C ASN A 60 5.66 8.95 1.59
N ILE A 61 6.27 8.25 2.54
CA ILE A 61 6.09 8.52 3.99
C ILE A 61 7.08 9.58 4.47
N ASN A 62 8.36 9.21 4.56
CA ASN A 62 9.46 10.10 4.97
C ASN A 62 10.47 10.35 3.83
N ALA A 63 10.04 10.15 2.58
CA ALA A 63 10.91 10.23 1.42
C ALA A 63 11.62 11.59 1.33
N ASP A 64 12.90 11.58 0.96
CA ASP A 64 13.60 12.79 0.55
C ASP A 64 13.21 13.12 -0.88
N LEU A 65 12.47 14.22 -1.04
CA LEU A 65 11.90 14.58 -2.34
C LEU A 65 12.91 15.22 -3.29
N SER A 66 14.09 15.63 -2.81
CA SER A 66 15.15 16.20 -3.65
C SER A 66 15.70 15.21 -4.68
N PHE A 67 15.48 13.91 -4.49
CA PHE A 67 15.82 12.89 -5.47
C PHE A 67 14.93 12.92 -6.70
N PHE A 68 13.69 13.42 -6.59
CA PHE A 68 12.79 13.53 -7.74
C PHE A 68 13.23 14.64 -8.71
N ASP A 69 13.92 15.67 -8.22
CA ASP A 69 14.51 16.74 -9.06
C ASP A 69 15.61 16.22 -10.00
N ARG A 70 16.16 15.03 -9.72
CA ARG A 70 17.24 14.40 -10.49
C ARG A 70 16.74 13.47 -11.58
N ILE A 71 15.43 13.28 -11.68
CA ILE A 71 14.79 12.40 -12.66
C ILE A 71 13.84 13.25 -13.48
N ILE A 72 13.81 13.06 -14.79
CA ILE A 72 12.80 13.67 -15.66
C ILE A 72 11.64 12.66 -15.80
N PRO A 73 10.52 12.83 -15.07
CA PRO A 73 9.35 12.01 -15.30
C PRO A 73 8.71 12.41 -16.63
N CYS A 74 8.70 11.49 -17.60
CA CYS A 74 7.97 11.72 -18.85
C CYS A 74 6.49 12.02 -18.55
N GLY A 75 6.04 13.24 -18.89
CA GLY A 75 4.62 13.61 -18.96
C GLY A 75 4.00 14.28 -17.73
N ILE A 76 4.77 14.64 -16.69
CA ILE A 76 4.21 15.26 -15.46
C ILE A 76 4.99 16.50 -14.99
N PHE A 77 5.51 17.30 -15.93
CA PHE A 77 6.37 18.45 -15.62
C PHE A 77 5.72 19.53 -14.75
N GLU A 78 4.39 19.64 -14.78
CA GLU A 78 3.64 20.67 -14.05
C GLU A 78 3.13 20.22 -12.67
N LYS A 79 3.38 18.97 -12.25
CA LYS A 79 2.91 18.46 -10.95
C LYS A 79 4.07 17.97 -10.10
N GLY A 80 4.14 18.45 -8.87
CA GLY A 80 5.16 18.05 -7.91
C GLY A 80 4.90 16.69 -7.27
N VAL A 81 5.80 16.33 -6.37
CA VAL A 81 5.67 15.20 -5.46
C VAL A 81 5.56 15.73 -4.03
N THR A 82 4.98 14.93 -3.13
CA THR A 82 4.96 15.25 -1.70
C THR A 82 5.14 13.97 -0.89
N SER A 83 5.25 14.11 0.44
CA SER A 83 5.31 13.00 1.39
C SER A 83 4.45 13.29 2.61
N LEU A 84 4.07 12.23 3.34
CA LEU A 84 3.31 12.37 4.57
C LEU A 84 4.08 13.21 5.61
N LYS A 85 5.41 13.09 5.64
CA LYS A 85 6.31 13.91 6.47
C LYS A 85 6.18 15.40 6.18
N GLU A 86 6.15 15.80 4.91
CA GLU A 86 5.99 17.22 4.55
C GLU A 86 4.61 17.74 4.92
N ILE A 87 3.57 16.94 4.68
CA ILE A 87 2.18 17.34 4.97
C ILE A 87 1.95 17.49 6.47
N LEU A 88 2.46 16.57 7.29
CA LEU A 88 2.30 16.60 8.74
C LEU A 88 3.35 17.45 9.46
N GLY A 89 4.40 17.91 8.75
CA GLY A 89 5.51 18.68 9.32
C GLY A 89 6.42 17.89 10.27
N ARG A 90 6.30 16.55 10.32
CA ARG A 90 7.07 15.67 11.20
C ARG A 90 7.33 14.31 10.54
N PRO A 91 8.42 13.60 10.90
CA PRO A 91 8.56 12.21 10.49
C PRO A 91 7.43 11.34 11.07
N VAL A 92 7.09 10.29 10.32
CA VAL A 92 6.03 9.33 10.63
C VAL A 92 6.66 7.94 10.76
N ASP A 93 6.27 7.17 11.77
CA ASP A 93 6.80 5.82 11.91
C ASP A 93 6.29 4.90 10.79
N LEU A 94 7.13 4.01 10.25
CA LEU A 94 6.66 3.10 9.18
C LEU A 94 5.75 2.00 9.72
N GLY A 95 5.96 1.57 10.97
CA GLY A 95 5.08 0.62 11.64
C GLY A 95 3.69 1.20 11.89
N GLU A 96 3.59 2.47 12.29
CA GLU A 96 2.29 3.13 12.47
C GLU A 96 1.49 3.30 11.17
N VAL A 97 2.16 3.44 10.01
CA VAL A 97 1.50 3.52 8.70
C VAL A 97 1.07 2.15 8.17
N THR A 98 1.80 1.09 8.53
CA THR A 98 1.53 -0.26 8.02
C THR A 98 0.12 -0.73 8.42
N SER A 99 -0.31 -0.49 9.65
CA SER A 99 -1.62 -0.95 10.12
C SER A 99 -2.81 -0.30 9.38
N PRO A 100 -2.87 1.03 9.21
CA PRO A 100 -3.86 1.69 8.35
C PRO A 100 -3.89 1.16 6.91
N VAL A 101 -2.72 0.93 6.30
CA VAL A 101 -2.63 0.38 4.93
C VAL A 101 -3.24 -1.02 4.87
N LEU A 102 -2.90 -1.90 5.81
CA LEU A 102 -3.45 -3.26 5.85
C LEU A 102 -4.98 -3.25 6.04
N GLY A 103 -5.49 -2.41 6.95
CA GLY A 103 -6.93 -2.28 7.20
C GLY A 103 -7.69 -1.73 6.00
N ALA A 104 -7.14 -0.71 5.32
CA ALA A 104 -7.69 -0.18 4.08
C ALA A 104 -7.68 -1.24 2.97
N PHE A 105 -6.62 -2.05 2.87
CA PHE A 105 -6.52 -3.13 1.90
C PHE A 105 -7.59 -4.21 2.12
N GLU A 106 -7.78 -4.67 3.37
CA GLU A 106 -8.85 -5.60 3.73
C GLU A 106 -10.22 -5.06 3.35
N LYS A 107 -10.49 -3.78 3.67
CA LYS A 107 -11.77 -3.11 3.40
C LYS A 107 -12.06 -2.99 1.90
N VAL A 108 -11.11 -2.50 1.11
CA VAL A 108 -11.32 -2.24 -0.32
C VAL A 108 -11.44 -3.55 -1.11
N PHE A 109 -10.58 -4.53 -0.82
CA PHE A 109 -10.59 -5.80 -1.54
C PHE A 109 -11.60 -6.81 -0.96
N GLY A 110 -12.20 -6.52 0.19
CA GLY A 110 -13.14 -7.42 0.86
C GLY A 110 -12.47 -8.72 1.30
N ILE A 111 -11.22 -8.65 1.75
CA ILE A 111 -10.40 -9.80 2.15
C ILE A 111 -10.00 -9.70 3.62
N LYS A 112 -9.56 -10.84 4.16
CA LYS A 112 -8.86 -10.92 5.45
C LYS A 112 -7.39 -11.18 5.17
N LEU A 113 -6.52 -10.28 5.58
CA LEU A 113 -5.08 -10.48 5.50
C LEU A 113 -4.65 -11.45 6.60
N GLN A 114 -3.67 -12.27 6.26
CA GLN A 114 -3.08 -13.23 7.17
C GLN A 114 -1.58 -13.08 7.08
N GLU A 115 -0.93 -12.91 8.23
CA GLU A 115 0.52 -13.02 8.28
C GLU A 115 0.95 -14.43 7.86
N THR A 116 2.14 -14.54 7.29
CA THR A 116 2.72 -15.84 6.99
C THR A 116 4.23 -15.69 6.88
N LYS A 117 4.94 -16.80 7.03
CA LYS A 117 6.37 -16.81 6.75
C LYS A 117 6.59 -16.87 5.23
N PRO A 118 7.56 -16.14 4.67
CA PRO A 118 7.86 -16.17 3.23
C PRO A 118 8.07 -17.59 2.69
N GLU A 119 8.70 -18.46 3.46
CA GLU A 119 8.96 -19.86 3.08
C GLU A 119 7.69 -20.69 2.84
N LEU A 120 6.55 -20.25 3.40
CA LEU A 120 5.26 -20.92 3.29
C LEU A 120 4.43 -20.39 2.11
N LEU A 121 4.83 -19.27 1.48
CA LEU A 121 4.11 -18.69 0.34
C LEU A 121 3.93 -19.67 -0.84
N PRO A 122 4.92 -20.50 -1.24
CA PRO A 122 4.75 -21.42 -2.36
C PRO A 122 3.76 -22.56 -2.11
N SER A 123 3.49 -22.90 -0.85
CA SER A 123 2.63 -24.01 -0.44
C SER A 123 1.22 -23.57 -0.04
N LEU A 124 0.96 -22.27 0.04
CA LEU A 124 -0.35 -21.71 0.38
C LEU A 124 -1.37 -21.98 -0.73
N LYS A 125 -2.44 -22.71 -0.40
CA LYS A 125 -3.64 -22.75 -1.24
C LYS A 125 -4.54 -21.57 -0.93
N PRO A 126 -5.33 -21.07 -1.91
CA PRO A 126 -6.36 -20.08 -1.64
C PRO A 126 -7.28 -20.54 -0.50
N GLY A 127 -7.31 -19.78 0.59
CA GLY A 127 -8.14 -20.07 1.78
C GLY A 127 -7.50 -20.96 2.86
N GLU A 128 -6.27 -21.46 2.67
CA GLU A 128 -5.52 -22.16 3.74
C GLU A 128 -4.79 -21.15 4.65
N VAL A 129 -4.92 -21.33 5.97
CA VAL A 129 -4.26 -20.50 7.00
C VAL A 129 -2.88 -21.08 7.34
N ALA A 130 -1.80 -20.33 7.10
CA ALA A 130 -0.42 -20.77 7.38
C ALA A 130 0.18 -20.27 8.70
N ILE A 131 -0.64 -19.83 9.66
CA ILE A 131 -0.17 -19.50 11.00
C ILE A 131 -0.71 -20.49 12.02
N ARG A 132 0.18 -21.30 12.62
CA ARG A 132 -0.01 -21.73 14.01
C ARG A 132 0.39 -20.56 14.90
N SER A 133 -0.59 -19.96 15.57
CA SER A 133 -0.41 -18.83 16.49
C SER A 133 0.75 -19.06 17.47
N PRO A 134 1.66 -18.09 17.69
CA PRO A 134 2.62 -18.13 18.80
C PRO A 134 1.96 -17.92 20.19
N PHE A 135 0.65 -17.67 20.23
CA PHE A 135 -0.17 -17.55 21.45
C PHE A 135 -1.07 -18.77 21.70
N SER A 136 -0.60 -19.99 21.43
CA SER A 136 -1.13 -21.15 22.13
C SER A 136 -0.27 -21.39 23.37
N PRO A 137 -0.79 -21.21 24.60
CA PRO A 137 -0.08 -21.69 25.77
C PRO A 137 0.14 -23.19 25.58
N ALA A 138 1.35 -23.63 25.93
CA ALA A 138 1.64 -25.03 26.07
C ALA A 138 0.62 -25.67 27.01
N LEU A 139 -0.18 -26.60 26.50
CA LEU A 139 -0.79 -27.65 27.29
C LEU A 139 -0.46 -28.96 26.61
N GLY A 140 0.76 -29.42 26.89
CA GLY A 140 0.91 -30.84 27.15
C GLY A 140 0.26 -31.13 28.50
N ILE A 141 -0.55 -32.17 28.58
CA ILE A 141 -0.53 -33.20 29.62
C ILE A 141 -1.32 -34.39 29.08
N SER A 142 -0.66 -35.53 29.15
CA SER A 142 -1.15 -36.90 29.14
C SER A 142 -2.48 -37.13 29.88
N GLN A 143 -3.45 -37.76 29.23
CA GLN A 143 -3.81 -39.19 29.33
C GLN A 143 -4.99 -39.47 28.41
#